data_AF-A0AAQ3PIQ7-F1
#
_entry.id   AF-A0AAQ3PIQ7-F1
#
_cell.length_a   1.000
_cell.length_b   1.000
_cell.length_c   1.000
_cell.angle_alpha   90.00
_cell.angle_beta   90.00
_cell.angle_gamma   90.00
#
_symmetry.space_group_name_H-M   'P 1'
#
loop_
_entity.id
_entity.type
_entity.pdbx_description
1 polymer ?
#
loop_
_entity_poly.entity_id
_entity_poly.type
_entity_poly.pdbx_seq_one_letter_code
_entity_poly.pdbx_strand_id
1 'polypeptide(L)'
;MLPYNIDLMHQERNVAESIISMCFDTDKTKDNVKARKDLAEICDRPWLEIQINSNGKESRPRAPYSERLETDIEVFPDRYATNIKRTVNVSTGKLNGLKSHDYHILMERILPIMFHGYFDDELWKLIAELSYFYRQLCAKVISKKLMRKLEKGIPVLL
;
A
#
# COMPACT_ATOMS: atom_id res chain seq x y z
N MET A 1 13.19 27.36 -13.12
CA MET A 1 12.71 26.27 -12.25
C MET A 1 11.19 26.39 -12.20
N LEU A 2 10.44 25.42 -12.71
CA LEU A 2 8.97 25.47 -12.65
C LEU A 2 8.55 25.22 -11.18
N PRO A 3 7.71 26.06 -10.55
CA PRO A 3 7.52 26.01 -9.09
C PRO A 3 6.72 24.80 -8.57
N TYR A 4 6.35 23.84 -9.41
CA TYR A 4 5.37 22.79 -9.08
C TYR A 4 5.71 21.43 -9.69
N ASN A 5 6.97 21.00 -9.61
CA ASN A 5 7.34 19.65 -10.02
C ASN A 5 7.15 18.69 -8.83
N ILE A 6 6.12 17.86 -8.90
CA ILE A 6 5.95 16.73 -7.99
C ILE A 6 7.02 15.69 -8.34
N ASP A 7 7.87 15.34 -7.37
CA ASP A 7 8.77 14.19 -7.50
C ASP A 7 7.96 12.89 -7.39
N LEU A 8 7.50 12.39 -8.54
CA LEU A 8 6.67 11.19 -8.62
C LEU A 8 7.38 9.96 -8.05
N MET A 9 8.69 9.81 -8.26
CA MET A 9 9.46 8.67 -7.74
C MET A 9 9.45 8.67 -6.21
N HIS A 10 9.59 9.84 -5.58
CA HIS A 10 9.51 9.96 -4.13
C HIS A 10 8.08 9.73 -3.62
N GLN A 11 7.07 10.24 -4.34
CA GLN A 11 5.66 10.02 -3.99
C GLN A 11 5.27 8.55 -4.08
N GLU A 12 5.63 7.86 -5.17
CA GLU A 12 5.38 6.42 -5.35
C GLU A 12 6.00 5.60 -4.24
N ARG A 13 7.26 5.91 -3.88
CA ARG A 13 7.92 5.27 -2.75
C ARG A 13 7.11 5.43 -1.46
N ASN A 14 6.71 6.66 -1.13
CA ASN A 14 6.01 6.93 0.13
C ASN A 14 4.63 6.25 0.17
N VAL A 15 3.89 6.27 -0.95
CA VAL A 15 2.58 5.62 -1.06
C VAL A 15 2.71 4.10 -1.01
N ALA A 16 3.62 3.51 -1.78
CA ALA A 16 3.86 2.07 -1.78
C ALA A 16 4.32 1.58 -0.40
N GLU A 17 5.28 2.27 0.25
CA GLU A 17 5.73 1.94 1.60
C GLU A 17 4.58 2.02 2.61
N SER A 18 3.71 3.02 2.50
CA SER A 18 2.53 3.16 3.37
C SER A 18 1.51 2.02 3.16
N ILE A 19 1.22 1.65 1.92
CA ILE A 19 0.30 0.54 1.59
C ILE A 19 0.85 -0.78 2.12
N ILE A 20 2.11 -1.08 1.81
CA ILE A 20 2.80 -2.30 2.27
C ILE A 20 2.79 -2.35 3.80
N SER A 21 3.12 -1.25 4.47
CA SER A 21 3.15 -1.18 5.94
C SER A 21 1.78 -1.41 6.57
N MET A 22 0.72 -0.93 5.91
CA MET A 22 -0.67 -1.11 6.35
C MET A 22 -1.16 -2.54 6.12
N CYS A 23 -0.92 -3.10 4.93
CA CYS A 23 -1.30 -4.46 4.59
C CYS A 23 -0.57 -5.49 5.46
N PHE A 24 0.71 -5.29 5.78
CA PHE A 24 1.44 -6.22 6.64
C PHE A 24 1.41 -5.87 8.14
N ASP A 25 0.64 -4.85 8.53
CA ASP A 25 0.50 -4.35 9.92
C ASP A 25 1.85 -4.17 10.65
N THR A 26 2.78 -3.52 9.95
CA THR A 26 4.12 -3.23 10.49
C THR A 26 4.09 -2.02 11.42
N ASP A 27 5.18 -1.78 12.15
CA ASP A 27 5.36 -0.59 13.00
C ASP A 27 5.26 0.77 12.27
N LYS A 28 5.40 0.78 10.94
CA LYS A 28 5.26 1.99 10.11
C LYS A 28 3.84 2.25 9.63
N THR A 29 2.89 1.38 9.98
CA THR A 29 1.49 1.55 9.60
C THR A 29 0.94 2.89 10.08
N LYS A 30 0.11 3.53 9.24
CA LYS A 30 -0.66 4.72 9.65
C LYS A 30 -1.80 4.37 10.59
N ASP A 31 -2.12 3.09 10.68
CA ASP A 31 -3.20 2.56 11.46
C ASP A 31 -2.77 2.29 12.92
N ASN A 32 -2.42 3.36 13.62
CA ASN A 32 -1.88 3.30 14.98
C ASN A 32 -2.98 3.39 16.07
N VAL A 33 -2.58 3.32 17.35
CA VAL A 33 -3.49 3.44 18.51
C VAL A 33 -4.27 4.75 18.48
N LYS A 34 -3.64 5.88 18.13
CA LYS A 34 -4.34 7.16 18.05
C LYS A 34 -5.39 7.13 16.93
N ALA A 35 -5.04 6.63 15.75
CA ALA A 35 -5.98 6.46 14.64
C ALA A 35 -7.17 5.56 15.01
N ARG A 36 -6.99 4.55 15.88
CA ARG A 36 -8.11 3.73 16.40
C ARG A 36 -8.99 4.44 17.41
N LYS A 37 -8.43 5.34 18.22
CA LYS A 37 -9.22 6.20 19.12
C LYS A 37 -10.04 7.19 18.31
N ASP A 38 -9.42 7.81 17.31
CA ASP A 38 -10.12 8.68 16.36
C ASP A 38 -11.24 7.89 15.67
N LEU A 39 -10.95 6.69 15.14
CA LEU A 39 -11.94 5.80 14.52
C LEU A 39 -13.15 5.52 15.41
N ALA A 40 -12.97 5.31 16.72
CA ALA A 40 -14.08 5.09 17.64
C ALA A 40 -14.98 6.33 17.82
N GLU A 41 -14.42 7.53 17.64
CA GLU A 41 -15.15 8.79 17.74
C GLU A 41 -15.88 9.15 16.43
N ILE A 42 -15.25 8.89 15.27
CA ILE A 42 -15.76 9.39 13.97
C ILE A 42 -16.38 8.31 13.08
N CYS A 43 -16.16 7.02 13.34
CA CYS A 43 -16.61 5.92 12.48
C CYS A 43 -17.43 4.88 13.26
N ASP A 44 -18.48 4.36 12.63
CA ASP A 44 -19.26 3.23 13.16
C ASP A 44 -18.59 1.89 12.80
N ARG A 45 -17.48 1.56 13.48
CA ARG A 45 -16.73 0.31 13.29
C ARG A 45 -16.25 -0.31 14.61
N PRO A 46 -17.17 -0.74 15.49
CA PRO A 46 -16.84 -1.20 16.84
C PRO A 46 -15.89 -2.41 16.88
N TRP A 47 -15.90 -3.26 15.85
CA TRP A 47 -15.00 -4.42 15.75
C TRP A 47 -13.52 -4.05 15.54
N LEU A 48 -13.22 -2.79 15.21
CA LEU A 48 -11.87 -2.27 15.04
C LEU A 48 -11.37 -1.46 16.25
N GLU A 49 -12.22 -1.18 17.23
CA GLU A 49 -11.85 -0.38 18.40
C GLU A 49 -10.77 -1.05 19.26
N ILE A 50 -10.08 -0.24 20.06
CA ILE A 50 -9.04 -0.73 20.98
C ILE A 50 -9.67 -1.62 22.05
N GLN A 51 -9.05 -2.76 22.28
CA GLN A 51 -9.44 -3.71 23.31
C GLN A 51 -8.43 -3.68 24.45
N ILE A 52 -8.94 -3.72 25.68
CA ILE A 52 -8.11 -3.84 26.88
C ILE A 52 -7.96 -5.33 27.19
N ASN A 53 -6.72 -5.82 27.10
CA ASN A 53 -6.41 -7.21 27.44
C ASN A 53 -6.50 -7.42 28.95
N SER A 54 -6.57 -8.68 29.40
CA SER A 54 -6.62 -9.05 30.83
C SER A 54 -5.48 -8.47 31.67
N ASN A 55 -4.36 -8.10 31.04
CA ASN A 55 -3.21 -7.47 31.68
C ASN A 55 -3.30 -5.92 31.75
N GLY A 56 -4.46 -5.34 31.44
CA GLY A 56 -4.70 -3.89 31.41
C GLY A 56 -4.03 -3.14 30.25
N LYS A 57 -3.41 -3.85 29.30
CA LYS A 57 -2.75 -3.24 28.14
C LYS A 57 -3.74 -3.03 27.00
N GLU A 58 -3.71 -1.83 26.43
CA GLU A 58 -4.37 -1.53 25.16
C GLU A 58 -3.79 -2.39 24.05
N SER A 59 -4.67 -3.04 23.30
CA SER A 59 -4.33 -3.79 22.09
C SER A 59 -5.31 -3.45 21.00
N ARG A 60 -4.83 -3.53 19.77
CA ARG A 60 -5.58 -3.14 18.60
C ARG A 60 -5.93 -4.41 17.82
N PRO A 61 -7.22 -4.64 17.49
CA PRO A 61 -7.59 -5.78 16.66
C PRO A 61 -7.01 -5.60 15.26
N ARG A 62 -6.60 -6.72 14.66
CA ARG A 62 -6.07 -6.76 13.31
C ARG A 62 -7.15 -6.33 12.31
N ALA A 63 -6.78 -5.48 11.36
CA ALA A 63 -7.71 -5.04 10.33
C ALA A 63 -7.96 -6.16 9.29
N PRO A 64 -9.15 -6.20 8.64
CA PRO A 64 -9.48 -7.24 7.67
C PRO A 64 -8.61 -7.19 6.40
N TYR A 65 -8.03 -6.03 6.09
CA TYR A 65 -7.08 -5.83 4.99
C TYR A 65 -5.63 -6.15 5.37
N SER A 66 -5.38 -6.67 6.59
CA SER A 66 -4.05 -7.02 7.02
C SER A 66 -3.74 -8.49 6.80
N GLU A 67 -2.71 -8.74 6.00
CA GLU A 67 -2.21 -10.07 5.67
C GLU A 67 -0.80 -10.29 6.20
N ARG A 68 -0.41 -11.56 6.36
CA ARG A 68 0.96 -11.88 6.77
C ARG A 68 1.85 -11.87 5.53
N LEU A 69 3.03 -11.25 5.64
CA LEU A 69 3.99 -11.24 4.55
C LEU A 69 4.57 -12.66 4.37
N GLU A 70 4.18 -13.33 3.29
CA GLU A 70 4.76 -14.61 2.87
C GLU A 70 5.85 -14.41 1.82
N THR A 71 6.69 -15.43 1.63
CA THR A 71 7.93 -15.33 0.82
C THR A 71 7.73 -15.59 -0.67
N ASP A 72 6.50 -15.82 -1.11
CA ASP A 72 6.17 -16.19 -2.50
C ASP A 72 5.94 -14.96 -3.38
N ILE A 73 6.80 -13.96 -3.23
CA ILE A 73 6.84 -12.81 -4.13
C ILE A 73 7.67 -13.22 -5.36
N GLU A 74 7.06 -13.12 -6.54
CA GLU A 74 7.61 -13.56 -7.82
C GLU A 74 8.98 -12.97 -8.14
N VAL A 75 9.81 -13.80 -8.80
CA VAL A 75 11.12 -13.43 -9.31
C VAL A 75 10.98 -13.13 -10.81
N PHE A 76 11.30 -11.91 -11.22
CA PHE A 76 11.34 -11.54 -12.64
C PHE A 76 12.53 -12.24 -13.33
N PRO A 77 12.31 -13.11 -14.34
CA PRO A 77 13.38 -13.91 -14.97
C PRO A 77 14.45 -13.05 -15.66
N ASP A 78 14.06 -11.88 -16.16
CA ASP A 78 14.89 -10.92 -16.87
C ASP A 78 15.60 -9.90 -15.96
N ARG A 79 15.44 -10.03 -14.63
CA ARG A 79 15.92 -9.08 -13.62
C ARG A 79 15.32 -7.68 -13.77
N TYR A 80 14.12 -7.57 -14.36
CA TYR A 80 13.39 -6.31 -14.44
C TYR A 80 13.20 -5.65 -13.08
N ALA A 81 13.01 -6.45 -12.02
CA ALA A 81 12.99 -6.00 -10.65
C ALA A 81 14.05 -6.71 -9.80
N THR A 82 14.45 -6.06 -8.69
CA THR A 82 15.26 -6.70 -7.64
C THR A 82 14.51 -7.92 -7.09
N ASN A 83 15.25 -8.95 -6.69
CA ASN A 83 14.68 -10.13 -6.02
C ASN A 83 14.11 -9.72 -4.64
N ILE A 84 12.81 -9.39 -4.59
CA ILE A 84 12.10 -8.93 -3.40
C ILE A 84 12.11 -9.97 -2.28
N LYS A 85 12.22 -11.26 -2.60
CA LYS A 85 12.35 -12.31 -1.58
C LYS A 85 13.54 -12.06 -0.64
N ARG A 86 14.60 -11.42 -1.12
CA ARG A 86 15.77 -11.06 -0.29
C ARG A 86 15.55 -9.85 0.61
N THR A 87 14.53 -9.03 0.34
CA THR A 87 14.19 -7.85 1.13
C THR A 87 13.14 -8.15 2.20
N VAL A 88 12.42 -9.26 2.08
CA VAL A 88 11.41 -9.73 3.03
C VAL A 88 12.05 -10.18 4.35
N ASN A 89 11.66 -9.54 5.44
CA ASN A 89 11.90 -10.00 6.79
C ASN A 89 10.58 -10.56 7.37
N VAL A 90 10.41 -11.88 7.28
CA VAL A 90 9.20 -12.59 7.73
C VAL A 90 8.93 -12.39 9.23
N SER A 91 9.99 -12.31 10.06
CA SER A 91 9.83 -12.12 11.50
C SER A 91 9.20 -10.77 11.89
N THR A 92 9.38 -9.75 11.04
CA THR A 92 8.88 -8.39 11.27
C THR A 92 7.78 -7.96 10.31
N GLY A 93 7.52 -8.74 9.25
CA GLY A 93 6.62 -8.36 8.16
C GLY A 93 7.14 -7.21 7.28
N LYS A 94 8.43 -6.85 7.37
CA LYS A 94 9.01 -5.67 6.71
C LYS A 94 9.72 -6.00 5.41
N LEU A 95 9.69 -5.06 4.45
CA LEU A 95 10.58 -5.04 3.29
C LEU A 95 11.76 -4.09 3.56
N ASN A 96 12.97 -4.61 3.62
CA ASN A 96 14.19 -3.84 3.94
C ASN A 96 15.12 -3.70 2.73
N GLY A 97 15.81 -2.57 2.63
CA GLY A 97 16.84 -2.36 1.61
C GLY A 97 16.33 -2.07 0.20
N LEU A 98 15.02 -1.84 0.03
CA LEU A 98 14.44 -1.36 -1.22
C LEU A 98 14.81 0.10 -1.49
N LYS A 99 15.16 0.41 -2.73
CA LYS A 99 15.39 1.77 -3.24
C LYS A 99 14.11 2.31 -3.87
N SER A 100 14.08 3.61 -4.15
CA SER A 100 12.92 4.25 -4.80
C SER A 100 12.55 3.58 -6.14
N HIS A 101 13.53 3.08 -6.89
CA HIS A 101 13.26 2.33 -8.14
C HIS A 101 12.55 1.01 -7.90
N ASP A 102 12.89 0.29 -6.83
CA ASP A 102 12.21 -0.95 -6.50
C ASP A 102 10.76 -0.68 -6.09
N TYR A 103 10.51 0.41 -5.34
CA TYR A 103 9.16 0.84 -5.01
C TYR A 103 8.35 1.30 -6.21
N HIS A 104 8.98 1.96 -7.19
CA HIS A 104 8.34 2.32 -8.46
C HIS A 104 7.84 1.08 -9.20
N ILE A 105 8.69 0.04 -9.34
CA ILE A 105 8.27 -1.22 -9.96
C ILE A 105 7.21 -1.94 -9.11
N LEU A 106 7.36 -1.92 -7.78
CA LEU A 106 6.36 -2.50 -6.87
C LEU A 106 4.99 -1.85 -7.09
N MET A 107 4.93 -0.52 -7.09
CA MET A 107 3.71 0.26 -7.22
C MET A 107 3.02 0.02 -8.56
N GLU A 108 3.76 0.03 -9.67
CA GLU A 108 3.17 -0.05 -11.01
C GLU A 108 2.79 -1.48 -11.44
N ARG A 109 3.47 -2.50 -10.90
CA ARG A 109 3.43 -3.86 -11.46
C ARG A 109 3.19 -4.97 -10.45
N ILE A 110 3.82 -4.89 -9.27
CA ILE A 110 3.91 -6.05 -8.38
C ILE A 110 2.82 -6.05 -7.32
N LEU A 111 2.40 -4.89 -6.79
CA LEU A 111 1.37 -4.81 -5.75
C LEU A 111 0.11 -5.64 -6.07
N PRO A 112 -0.47 -5.61 -7.29
CA PRO A 112 -1.68 -6.38 -7.58
C PRO A 112 -1.41 -7.89 -7.62
N ILE A 113 -0.21 -8.30 -8.04
CA ILE A 113 0.19 -9.71 -8.09
C ILE A 113 0.44 -10.21 -6.67
N MET A 114 1.14 -9.41 -5.87
CA MET A 114 1.52 -9.72 -4.50
C MET A 114 0.32 -9.99 -3.59
N PHE A 115 -0.81 -9.30 -3.83
CA PHE A 115 -2.02 -9.46 -3.03
C PHE A 115 -3.12 -10.29 -3.72
N HIS A 116 -2.87 -10.80 -4.93
CA HIS A 116 -3.86 -11.61 -5.64
C HIS A 116 -4.13 -12.92 -4.88
N GLY A 117 -5.41 -13.19 -4.58
CA GLY A 117 -5.83 -14.37 -3.83
C GLY A 117 -5.67 -14.28 -2.31
N TYR A 118 -5.04 -13.21 -1.80
CA TYR A 118 -4.96 -12.93 -0.35
C TYR A 118 -6.08 -11.99 0.11
N PHE A 119 -6.44 -11.02 -0.73
CA PHE A 119 -7.54 -10.10 -0.47
C PHE A 119 -8.83 -10.54 -1.18
N ASP A 120 -9.96 -10.07 -0.67
CA ASP A 120 -11.23 -10.15 -1.40
C ASP A 120 -11.14 -9.39 -2.74
N ASP A 121 -12.04 -9.73 -3.65
CA ASP A 121 -12.02 -9.21 -5.02
C ASP A 121 -12.14 -7.68 -5.08
N GLU A 122 -12.87 -7.06 -4.14
CA GLU A 122 -13.06 -5.61 -4.11
C GLU A 122 -11.77 -4.89 -3.67
N LEU A 123 -11.16 -5.34 -2.58
CA LEU A 123 -9.92 -4.80 -2.07
C LEU A 123 -8.75 -5.05 -3.03
N TRP A 124 -8.66 -6.25 -3.60
CA TRP A 124 -7.67 -6.55 -4.63
C TRP A 124 -7.82 -5.62 -5.85
N LYS A 125 -9.05 -5.44 -6.33
CA LYS A 125 -9.34 -4.56 -7.47
C LYS A 125 -8.95 -3.11 -7.18
N LEU A 126 -9.16 -2.63 -5.95
CA LEU A 126 -8.71 -1.30 -5.53
C LEU A 126 -7.18 -1.15 -5.66
N ILE A 127 -6.41 -2.14 -5.19
CA ILE A 127 -4.95 -2.15 -5.34
C ILE A 127 -4.56 -2.19 -6.83
N ALA A 128 -5.24 -3.02 -7.63
CA ALA A 128 -4.99 -3.12 -9.07
C ALA A 128 -5.26 -1.80 -9.82
N GLU A 129 -6.36 -1.12 -9.51
CA GLU A 129 -6.71 0.18 -10.10
C GLU A 129 -5.73 1.28 -9.67
N LEU A 130 -5.28 1.25 -8.42
CA LEU A 130 -4.25 2.18 -7.92
C LEU A 130 -2.91 1.98 -8.63
N SER A 131 -2.45 0.72 -8.78
CA SER A 131 -1.25 0.39 -9.55
C SER A 131 -1.38 0.81 -11.02
N TYR A 132 -2.56 0.59 -11.62
CA TYR A 132 -2.85 1.04 -12.97
C TYR A 132 -2.75 2.57 -13.09
N PHE A 133 -3.32 3.30 -12.14
CA PHE A 133 -3.27 4.76 -12.09
C PHE A 133 -1.83 5.28 -12.09
N TYR A 134 -0.98 4.80 -11.17
CA TYR A 134 0.42 5.20 -11.10
C TYR A 134 1.19 4.86 -12.37
N ARG A 135 0.97 3.67 -12.93
CA ARG A 135 1.56 3.27 -14.21
C ARG A 135 1.18 4.19 -15.37
N GLN A 136 -0.04 4.74 -15.37
CA GLN A 136 -0.43 5.73 -16.39
C GLN A 136 0.21 7.09 -16.10
N LEU A 137 0.24 7.51 -14.84
CA LEU A 137 0.79 8.80 -14.42
C LEU A 137 2.29 8.92 -14.70
N CYS A 138 3.04 7.84 -14.50
CA CYS A 138 4.48 7.77 -14.70
C CYS A 138 4.89 7.39 -16.14
N ALA A 139 3.92 7.15 -17.04
CA ALA A 139 4.20 6.88 -18.43
C ALA A 139 4.92 8.08 -19.09
N LYS A 140 5.92 7.80 -19.94
CA LYS A 140 6.66 8.82 -20.69
C LYS A 140 5.75 9.76 -21.50
N VAL A 141 4.64 9.22 -21.99
CA VAL A 141 3.62 9.99 -22.73
C VAL A 141 2.24 9.54 -22.25
N ILE A 142 1.42 10.48 -21.83
CA ILE A 142 0.02 10.25 -21.47
C ILE A 142 -0.90 11.11 -22.34
N SER A 143 -1.97 10.50 -22.85
CA SER A 143 -2.95 11.23 -23.68
C SER A 143 -3.86 12.10 -22.82
N LYS A 144 -4.25 13.27 -23.32
CA LYS A 144 -5.24 14.15 -22.65
C LYS A 144 -6.58 13.44 -22.39
N LYS A 145 -6.99 12.55 -23.29
CA LYS A 145 -8.22 11.74 -23.14
C LYS A 145 -8.11 10.82 -21.93
N LEU A 146 -6.97 10.16 -21.76
CA LEU A 146 -6.72 9.28 -20.63
C LEU A 146 -6.62 10.06 -19.31
N MET A 147 -5.91 11.18 -19.27
CA MET A 147 -5.85 12.03 -18.07
C MET A 147 -7.25 12.42 -17.57
N ARG A 148 -8.13 12.91 -18.46
CA ARG A 148 -9.51 13.25 -18.12
C ARG A 148 -10.32 12.05 -17.64
N LYS A 149 -10.01 10.84 -18.13
CA LYS A 149 -10.66 9.61 -17.66
C LYS A 149 -10.21 9.27 -16.24
N LEU A 150 -8.91 9.36 -15.96
CA LEU A 150 -8.35 9.10 -14.64
C LEU A 150 -8.91 10.11 -13.62
N GLU A 151 -8.92 11.40 -13.95
CA GLU A 151 -9.49 12.47 -13.12
C GLU A 151 -10.94 12.19 -12.70
N LYS A 152 -11.79 11.74 -13.64
CA LYS A 152 -13.18 11.37 -13.36
C LYS A 152 -13.32 10.13 -12.46
N GLY A 153 -12.29 9.30 -12.37
CA GLY A 153 -12.28 8.10 -11.53
C GLY A 153 -11.80 8.36 -10.11
N ILE A 154 -11.29 9.56 -9.80
CA ILE A 154 -10.83 9.89 -8.45
C ILE A 154 -12.04 10.26 -7.58
N PRO A 155 -12.34 9.51 -6.52
CA PRO A 155 -13.40 9.87 -5.59
C PRO A 155 -13.00 11.13 -4.80
N VAL A 156 -13.91 12.11 -4.74
CA VAL A 156 -13.76 13.28 -3.86
C VAL A 156 -14.41 12.92 -2.54
N LEU A 157 -13.60 12.65 -1.53
CA LEU A 157 -14.05 12.46 -0.15
C LEU A 157 -14.31 13.86 0.44
N LEU A 158 -15.57 14.13 0.81
CA LEU A 158 -16.02 15.37 1.45
C LEU A 158 -15.97 15.25 2.96
#